data_AF-A0A0K2YQJ8-F1
#
_entry.id   AF-A0A0K2YQJ8-F1
#
_cell.length_a   1.000
_cell.length_b   1.000
_cell.length_c   1.000
_cell.angle_alpha   90.00
_cell.angle_beta   90.00
_cell.angle_gamma   90.00
#
_symmetry.space_group_name_H-M   'P 1'
#
loop_
_entity.id
_entity.type
_entity.pdbx_description
1 polymer ?
#
loop_
_entity_poly.entity_id
_entity_poly.type
_entity_poly.pdbx_seq_one_letter_code
_entity_poly.pdbx_strand_id
1 'polypeptide(L)'
;MGITHKQLHALTPPTRVPLPPKPIVAVPSPTRDRAETGFDADTARACLRSKSSERATSGKDSTMSDTSSPGGGPPGPGYYPDQSGVMRWWDGTQWTDRTQGAASPPAAAVPPPKKSHTLRNVLLALVAVFVLIIGGCFAVVGITANEVNEAIETHQAEDAAPGGPDNPLTIVEGESFDVSGFQYAPGWSVTQDSLGYAQVEGLKVTNGRSDTDGAIVEIKFMNGSEVMALVDCTTEQIPVGQTTTLNCFGGDKYPASYDRITINDTF
;
A
#
# COMPACT_ATOMS: atom_id res chain seq x y z
N MET A 1 -13.56 -66.96 58.90
CA MET A 1 -13.23 -67.55 57.58
C MET A 1 -14.53 -67.66 56.81
N GLY A 2 -14.66 -66.96 55.68
CA GLY A 2 -15.87 -66.98 54.85
C GLY A 2 -15.74 -65.99 53.70
N ILE A 3 -14.97 -66.35 52.68
CA ILE A 3 -14.80 -65.54 51.46
C ILE A 3 -15.90 -65.94 50.49
N THR A 4 -16.79 -64.99 50.19
CA THR A 4 -17.88 -65.16 49.21
C THR A 4 -17.33 -64.87 47.82
N HIS A 5 -17.32 -65.90 46.96
CA HIS A 5 -16.97 -65.79 45.55
C HIS A 5 -18.09 -65.08 44.78
N LYS A 6 -17.82 -63.87 44.28
CA LYS A 6 -18.70 -63.15 43.36
C LYS A 6 -18.39 -63.58 41.93
N GLN A 7 -19.35 -64.23 41.28
CA GLN A 7 -19.26 -64.75 39.93
C GLN A 7 -19.42 -63.59 38.92
N LEU A 8 -18.36 -63.31 38.14
CA LEU A 8 -18.38 -62.35 37.04
C LEU A 8 -18.97 -63.02 35.79
N HIS A 9 -20.17 -62.57 35.39
CA HIS A 9 -20.73 -62.91 34.09
C HIS A 9 -20.07 -62.07 33.00
N ALA A 10 -19.42 -62.75 32.05
CA ALA A 10 -18.83 -62.15 30.87
C ALA A 10 -19.94 -61.63 29.93
N LEU A 11 -19.92 -60.33 29.65
CA LEU A 11 -20.78 -59.70 28.65
C LEU A 11 -20.20 -59.95 27.26
N THR A 12 -20.98 -60.59 26.39
CA THR A 12 -20.66 -60.76 24.97
C THR A 12 -20.70 -59.40 24.25
N PRO A 13 -19.70 -59.08 23.41
CA PRO A 13 -19.72 -57.83 22.64
C PRO A 13 -20.79 -57.87 21.54
N PRO A 14 -21.42 -56.73 21.22
CA PRO A 14 -22.43 -56.66 20.18
C PRO A 14 -21.83 -56.89 18.79
N THR A 15 -22.50 -57.71 17.98
CA THR A 15 -22.17 -57.99 16.59
C THR A 15 -22.34 -56.72 15.74
N ARG A 16 -21.26 -56.21 15.15
CA ARG A 16 -21.32 -55.07 14.21
C ARG A 16 -21.98 -55.51 12.91
N VAL A 17 -23.09 -54.89 12.57
CA VAL A 17 -23.75 -55.02 11.26
C VAL A 17 -23.00 -54.12 10.24
N PRO A 18 -22.60 -54.63 9.07
CA PRO A 18 -21.98 -53.81 8.03
C PRO A 18 -22.99 -52.81 7.46
N LEU A 19 -22.60 -51.54 7.39
CA LEU A 19 -23.41 -50.51 6.74
C LEU A 19 -23.37 -50.67 5.21
N PRO A 20 -24.48 -50.35 4.52
CA PRO A 20 -24.51 -50.36 3.05
C PRO A 20 -23.59 -49.28 2.47
N PRO A 21 -23.00 -49.51 1.28
CA PRO A 21 -22.17 -48.53 0.61
C PRO A 21 -22.99 -47.30 0.21
N LYS A 22 -22.47 -46.10 0.52
CA LYS A 22 -23.09 -44.83 0.12
C LYS A 22 -23.01 -44.68 -1.42
N PRO A 23 -24.06 -44.16 -2.08
CA PRO A 23 -24.02 -43.88 -3.51
C PRO A 23 -23.03 -42.75 -3.80
N ILE A 24 -22.16 -42.99 -4.80
CA ILE A 24 -21.20 -42.00 -5.31
C ILE A 24 -22.00 -40.99 -6.14
N VAL A 25 -22.14 -39.77 -5.62
CA VAL A 25 -22.71 -38.64 -6.36
C VAL A 25 -21.62 -38.09 -7.28
N ALA A 26 -21.87 -38.09 -8.58
CA ALA A 26 -20.97 -37.52 -9.58
C ALA A 26 -20.92 -35.99 -9.44
N VAL A 27 -19.72 -35.46 -9.25
CA VAL A 27 -19.45 -34.02 -9.19
C VAL A 27 -19.43 -33.45 -10.62
N PRO A 28 -20.22 -32.42 -10.95
CA PRO A 28 -20.16 -31.76 -12.25
C PRO A 28 -18.85 -30.98 -12.42
N SER A 29 -18.23 -31.09 -13.59
CA SER A 29 -17.00 -30.39 -13.95
C SER A 29 -17.25 -28.88 -14.12
N PRO A 30 -16.31 -28.02 -13.68
CA PRO A 30 -16.45 -26.57 -13.86
C PRO A 30 -16.21 -26.16 -15.31
N THR A 31 -17.22 -25.53 -15.91
CA THR A 31 -17.12 -24.78 -17.17
C THR A 31 -16.26 -23.54 -16.96
N ARG A 32 -15.21 -23.41 -17.78
CA ARG A 32 -14.24 -22.33 -17.77
C ARG A 32 -14.79 -21.16 -18.58
N ASP A 33 -15.53 -20.26 -17.94
CA ASP A 33 -15.94 -19.00 -18.55
C ASP A 33 -14.82 -17.96 -18.47
N ARG A 34 -14.49 -17.42 -19.64
CA ARG A 34 -13.46 -16.43 -19.92
C ARG A 34 -14.07 -15.04 -19.73
N ALA A 35 -13.81 -14.40 -18.59
CA ALA A 35 -14.15 -13.00 -18.38
C ALA A 35 -13.03 -12.09 -18.89
N GLU A 36 -13.38 -11.24 -19.85
CA GLU A 36 -12.58 -10.09 -20.28
C GLU A 36 -12.70 -8.97 -19.24
N THR A 37 -11.58 -8.45 -18.75
CA THR A 37 -11.55 -7.20 -17.97
C THR A 37 -10.73 -6.17 -18.71
N GLY A 38 -11.42 -5.16 -19.26
CA GLY A 38 -10.83 -3.91 -19.71
C GLY A 38 -10.43 -3.06 -18.51
N PHE A 39 -9.17 -2.63 -18.48
CA PHE A 39 -8.61 -1.78 -17.43
C PHE A 39 -8.60 -0.32 -17.93
N ASP A 40 -9.47 0.50 -17.35
CA ASP A 40 -9.59 1.93 -17.62
C ASP A 40 -8.37 2.71 -17.08
N ALA A 41 -7.81 3.58 -17.92
CA ALA A 41 -6.53 4.26 -17.72
C ALA A 41 -6.62 5.59 -16.93
N ASP A 42 -7.75 5.92 -16.30
CA ASP A 42 -7.99 7.28 -15.78
C ASP A 42 -7.64 7.52 -14.29
N THR A 43 -7.27 6.49 -13.53
CA THR A 43 -7.01 6.64 -12.06
C THR A 43 -5.59 7.13 -11.72
N ALA A 44 -4.68 7.30 -12.69
CA ALA A 44 -3.28 7.65 -12.43
C ALA A 44 -2.98 9.16 -12.24
N ARG A 45 -3.98 10.06 -12.30
CA ARG A 45 -3.74 11.52 -12.27
C ARG A 45 -3.77 12.21 -10.91
N ALA A 46 -4.07 11.51 -9.80
CA ALA A 46 -4.29 12.17 -8.51
C ALA A 46 -3.05 12.33 -7.60
N CYS A 47 -1.94 11.61 -7.80
CA CYS A 47 -0.84 11.58 -6.82
C CYS A 47 0.34 12.55 -7.02
N LEU A 48 0.39 13.34 -8.10
CA LEU A 48 1.59 14.14 -8.44
C LEU A 48 1.56 15.62 -8.03
N ARG A 49 0.62 16.06 -7.19
CA ARG A 49 0.39 17.50 -6.93
C ARG A 49 0.65 18.03 -5.52
N SER A 50 1.40 17.35 -4.65
CA SER A 50 1.63 17.85 -3.26
C SER A 50 3.08 18.12 -2.84
N LYS A 51 4.09 18.01 -3.71
CA LYS A 51 5.51 18.09 -3.29
C LYS A 51 6.30 19.30 -3.80
N SER A 52 5.66 20.46 -3.89
CA SER A 52 6.33 21.72 -4.25
C SER A 52 5.90 22.88 -3.36
N SER A 53 6.44 22.91 -2.14
CA SER A 53 6.63 24.13 -1.36
C SER A 53 7.72 23.88 -0.33
N GLU A 54 8.45 24.93 0.05
CA GLU A 54 9.50 24.98 1.07
C GLU A 54 10.94 24.63 0.63
N ARG A 55 11.64 25.61 0.05
CA ARG A 55 12.96 26.00 0.61
C ARG A 55 13.36 27.44 0.25
N ALA A 56 13.12 28.30 1.24
CA ALA A 56 13.88 29.44 1.71
C ALA A 56 14.93 30.10 0.78
N THR A 57 14.64 31.36 0.49
CA THR A 57 15.53 32.48 0.21
C THR A 57 16.61 32.66 1.28
N SER A 58 17.87 32.77 0.85
CA SER A 58 18.97 33.30 1.67
C SER A 58 19.64 34.41 0.87
N GLY A 59 19.30 35.65 1.23
CA GLY A 59 19.97 36.85 0.75
C GLY A 59 21.33 37.01 1.41
N LYS A 60 22.31 37.47 0.64
CA LYS A 60 23.54 38.02 1.18
C LYS A 60 23.92 39.26 0.41
N ASP A 61 23.68 40.38 1.07
CA ASP A 61 24.24 41.69 0.77
C ASP A 61 25.77 41.61 0.69
N SER A 62 26.31 42.27 -0.34
CA SER A 62 27.68 42.78 -0.35
C SER A 62 27.67 44.14 -1.03
N THR A 63 27.41 45.14 -0.19
CA THR A 63 27.68 46.56 -0.38
C THR A 63 29.20 46.76 -0.48
N MET A 64 29.69 47.40 -1.54
CA MET A 64 31.00 48.08 -1.49
C MET A 64 31.07 49.24 -2.50
N SER A 65 30.70 50.41 -1.97
CA SER A 65 31.45 51.66 -2.02
C SER A 65 31.97 52.17 -3.37
N ASP A 66 31.16 53.03 -3.99
CA ASP A 66 31.63 54.12 -4.84
C ASP A 66 32.55 55.05 -4.04
N THR A 67 33.68 55.45 -4.63
CA THR A 67 34.57 56.47 -4.10
C THR A 67 34.94 57.46 -5.19
N SER A 68 34.82 58.73 -4.80
CA SER A 68 35.51 59.94 -5.30
C SER A 68 34.94 60.66 -6.53
N SER A 69 34.33 61.81 -6.24
CA SER A 69 34.33 63.00 -7.09
C SER A 69 34.87 64.18 -6.27
N PRO A 70 35.93 64.88 -6.70
CA PRO A 70 36.29 66.18 -6.16
C PRO A 70 35.87 67.31 -7.11
N GLY A 71 35.26 68.34 -6.50
CA GLY A 71 34.86 69.56 -7.18
C GLY A 71 36.02 70.38 -7.71
N GLY A 72 35.80 70.92 -8.90
CA GLY A 72 36.63 71.91 -9.58
C GLY A 72 35.90 72.31 -10.86
N GLY A 73 35.11 73.38 -10.80
CA GLY A 73 34.38 73.87 -11.98
C GLY A 73 35.34 74.24 -13.12
N PRO A 74 34.97 73.99 -14.39
CA PRO A 74 35.85 74.21 -15.52
C PRO A 74 36.29 75.70 -15.68
N PRO A 75 37.59 75.98 -15.92
CA PRO A 75 38.10 77.33 -16.11
C PRO A 75 37.80 77.83 -17.53
N GLY A 76 36.66 78.49 -17.71
CA GLY A 76 36.31 79.23 -18.92
C GLY A 76 35.46 78.45 -19.95
N PRO A 77 34.90 79.14 -20.97
CA PRO A 77 34.05 78.50 -21.96
C PRO A 77 34.84 77.48 -22.81
N GLY A 78 34.35 76.25 -22.93
CA GLY A 78 35.08 75.17 -23.57
C GLY A 78 34.34 73.83 -23.57
N TYR A 79 34.87 72.84 -24.29
CA TYR A 79 34.37 71.47 -24.24
C TYR A 79 35.03 70.71 -23.08
N TYR A 80 34.21 70.08 -22.24
CA TYR A 80 34.65 69.29 -21.10
C TYR A 80 33.92 67.93 -21.09
N PRO A 81 34.58 66.85 -20.63
CA PRO A 81 33.97 65.53 -20.54
C PRO A 81 32.91 65.48 -19.44
N ASP A 82 31.73 64.94 -19.73
CA ASP A 82 30.70 64.63 -18.74
C ASP A 82 30.89 63.23 -18.13
N GLN A 83 30.07 62.87 -17.12
CA GLN A 83 30.16 61.57 -16.44
C GLN A 83 29.90 60.36 -17.36
N SER A 84 29.29 60.58 -18.53
CA SER A 84 29.10 59.56 -19.56
C SER A 84 30.26 59.47 -20.57
N GLY A 85 31.31 60.27 -20.40
CA GLY A 85 32.47 60.32 -21.29
C GLY A 85 32.23 61.09 -22.59
N VAL A 86 31.12 61.82 -22.69
CA VAL A 86 30.80 62.67 -23.86
C VAL A 86 31.31 64.09 -23.62
N MET A 87 31.92 64.71 -24.63
CA MET A 87 32.35 66.11 -24.55
C MET A 87 31.14 67.04 -24.67
N ARG A 88 30.81 67.77 -23.61
CA ARG A 88 29.73 68.77 -23.57
C ARG A 88 30.30 70.17 -23.47
N TRP A 89 29.65 71.15 -24.11
CA TRP A 89 30.09 72.54 -24.08
C TRP A 89 29.62 73.27 -22.81
N TRP A 90 30.57 73.89 -22.09
CA TRP A 90 30.35 74.83 -21.00
C TRP A 90 30.50 76.26 -21.52
N ASP A 91 29.52 77.13 -21.27
CA ASP A 91 29.55 78.53 -21.77
C ASP A 91 30.19 79.54 -20.80
N GLY A 92 30.66 79.07 -19.64
CA GLY A 92 31.17 79.92 -18.55
C GLY A 92 30.18 80.09 -17.39
N THR A 93 28.89 79.81 -17.60
CA THR A 93 27.83 79.93 -16.59
C THR A 93 26.93 78.71 -16.47
N GLN A 94 26.72 77.96 -17.56
CA GLN A 94 25.93 76.73 -17.59
C GLN A 94 26.41 75.75 -18.68
N TRP A 95 26.00 74.50 -18.53
CA TRP A 95 26.18 73.48 -19.57
C TRP A 95 25.13 73.68 -20.66
N THR A 96 25.56 73.65 -21.92
CA THR A 96 24.65 73.74 -23.07
C THR A 96 24.36 72.35 -23.64
N ASP A 97 23.29 72.25 -24.44
CA ASP A 97 22.93 71.00 -25.14
C ASP A 97 23.87 70.66 -26.31
N ARG A 98 24.89 71.49 -26.58
CA ARG A 98 25.92 71.18 -27.59
C ARG A 98 26.85 70.10 -27.07
N THR A 99 26.64 68.88 -27.53
CA THR A 99 27.58 67.77 -27.35
C THR A 99 28.42 67.61 -28.62
N GLN A 100 29.73 67.50 -28.44
CA GLN A 100 30.62 67.05 -29.51
C GLN A 100 30.70 65.53 -29.41
N GLY A 101 29.68 64.87 -29.98
CA GLY A 101 29.74 63.44 -30.21
C GLY A 101 30.93 63.14 -31.12
N ALA A 102 31.79 62.22 -30.70
CA ALA A 102 32.67 61.52 -31.62
C ALA A 102 31.82 61.10 -32.82
N ALA A 103 32.28 61.46 -34.03
CA ALA A 103 31.60 61.15 -35.27
C ALA A 103 31.06 59.72 -35.23
N SER A 104 29.76 59.56 -35.53
CA SER A 104 29.14 58.25 -35.71
C SER A 104 30.07 57.39 -36.57
N PRO A 105 30.57 56.25 -36.07
CA PRO A 105 31.31 55.34 -36.92
C PRO A 105 30.40 54.96 -38.10
N PRO A 106 30.95 54.76 -39.31
CA PRO A 106 30.16 54.30 -40.45
C PRO A 106 29.39 53.06 -40.03
N ALA A 107 28.11 52.99 -40.42
CA ALA A 107 27.26 51.85 -40.14
C ALA A 107 27.99 50.54 -40.50
N ALA A 108 28.49 49.84 -39.48
CA ALA A 108 29.07 48.53 -39.66
C ALA A 108 27.95 47.62 -40.16
N ALA A 109 28.18 46.97 -41.31
CA ALA A 109 27.28 45.95 -41.83
C ALA A 109 26.97 44.96 -40.71
N VAL A 110 25.68 44.83 -40.38
CA VAL A 110 25.21 43.84 -39.41
C VAL A 110 25.64 42.48 -39.95
N PRO A 111 26.54 41.74 -39.28
CA PRO A 111 26.87 40.39 -39.73
C PRO A 111 25.58 39.55 -39.73
N PRO A 112 25.37 38.66 -40.71
CA PRO A 112 24.17 37.84 -40.75
C PRO A 112 24.01 37.12 -39.41
N PRO A 113 22.79 37.06 -38.85
CA PRO A 113 22.58 36.45 -37.55
C PRO A 113 23.12 35.03 -37.59
N LYS A 114 24.17 34.75 -36.79
CA LYS A 114 24.71 33.40 -36.66
C LYS A 114 23.58 32.51 -36.19
N LYS A 115 23.16 31.57 -37.03
CA LYS A 115 22.11 30.60 -36.73
C LYS A 115 22.56 29.82 -35.50
N SER A 116 21.98 30.11 -34.34
CA SER A 116 22.33 29.42 -33.10
C SER A 116 21.73 28.02 -33.16
N HIS A 117 22.57 27.01 -33.30
CA HIS A 117 22.16 25.61 -33.14
C HIS A 117 21.88 25.27 -31.67
N THR A 118 22.10 26.20 -30.74
CA THR A 118 21.83 26.06 -29.32
C THR A 118 20.39 25.63 -29.04
N LEU A 119 19.40 26.29 -29.66
CA LEU A 119 17.99 25.92 -29.47
C LEU A 119 17.68 24.53 -30.03
N ARG A 120 18.28 24.17 -31.18
CA ARG A 120 18.15 22.82 -31.75
C ARG A 120 18.77 21.76 -30.83
N ASN A 121 19.94 22.03 -30.27
CA ASN A 121 20.65 21.10 -29.39
C ASN A 121 19.94 20.95 -28.03
N VAL A 122 19.39 22.04 -27.49
CA VAL A 122 18.57 22.01 -26.25
C VAL A 122 17.27 21.24 -26.48
N LEU A 123 16.58 21.46 -27.60
CA LEU A 123 15.38 20.70 -27.95
C LEU A 123 15.67 19.21 -28.12
N LEU A 124 16.77 18.86 -28.80
CA LEU A 124 17.20 17.46 -28.95
C LEU A 124 17.55 16.82 -27.60
N ALA A 125 18.20 17.54 -26.69
CA ALA A 125 18.50 17.04 -25.36
C ALA A 125 17.22 16.79 -24.54
N LEU A 126 16.24 17.70 -24.60
CA LEU A 126 14.96 17.51 -23.91
C LEU A 126 14.17 16.33 -24.47
N VAL A 127 14.13 16.17 -25.80
CA VAL A 127 13.49 15.00 -26.44
C VAL A 127 14.21 13.71 -26.06
N ALA A 128 15.55 13.70 -26.03
CA ALA A 128 16.32 12.53 -25.62
C ALA A 128 16.07 12.15 -24.15
N VAL A 129 15.99 13.13 -23.25
CA VAL A 129 15.63 12.92 -21.84
C VAL A 129 14.20 12.42 -21.71
N PHE A 130 13.26 13.00 -22.46
CA PHE A 130 11.86 12.56 -22.46
C PHE A 130 11.71 11.12 -22.96
N VAL A 131 12.43 10.75 -24.03
CA VAL A 131 12.48 9.37 -24.54
C VAL A 131 13.17 8.43 -23.55
N LEU A 132 14.21 8.88 -22.83
CA LEU A 132 14.83 8.10 -21.75
C LEU A 132 13.91 7.92 -20.54
N ILE A 133 13.11 8.92 -20.19
CA ILE A 133 12.13 8.85 -19.10
C ILE A 133 10.98 7.94 -19.50
N ILE A 134 10.42 8.10 -20.70
CA ILE A 134 9.32 7.25 -21.19
C ILE A 134 9.82 5.81 -21.42
N GLY A 135 10.92 5.64 -22.15
CA GLY A 135 11.53 4.33 -22.39
C GLY A 135 12.02 3.67 -21.11
N GLY A 136 12.54 4.46 -20.15
CA GLY A 136 12.91 3.99 -18.83
C GLY A 136 11.70 3.57 -17.98
N CYS A 137 10.60 4.33 -17.99
CA CYS A 137 9.37 3.96 -17.32
C CYS A 137 8.76 2.67 -17.91
N PHE A 138 8.74 2.51 -19.23
CA PHE A 138 8.25 1.27 -19.85
C PHE A 138 9.16 0.07 -19.58
N ALA A 139 10.48 0.26 -19.48
CA ALA A 139 11.40 -0.81 -19.08
C ALA A 139 11.17 -1.26 -17.63
N VAL A 140 10.83 -0.35 -16.72
CA VAL A 140 10.49 -0.70 -15.32
C VAL A 140 9.14 -1.42 -15.24
N VAL A 141 8.10 -0.93 -15.92
CA VAL A 141 6.76 -1.56 -15.91
C VAL A 141 6.77 -2.94 -16.59
N GLY A 142 7.61 -3.16 -17.59
CA GLY A 142 7.74 -4.45 -18.28
C GLY A 142 8.40 -5.56 -17.43
N ILE A 143 9.18 -5.20 -16.41
CA ILE A 143 9.86 -6.18 -15.54
C ILE A 143 8.99 -6.54 -14.32
N THR A 144 8.04 -5.68 -13.91
CA THR A 144 7.21 -5.91 -12.72
C THR A 144 5.90 -6.67 -12.96
N ALA A 145 5.55 -6.99 -14.21
CA ALA A 145 4.27 -7.65 -14.49
C ALA A 145 4.19 -9.10 -13.98
N ASN A 146 5.31 -9.83 -13.94
CA ASN A 146 5.31 -11.24 -13.56
C ASN A 146 5.24 -11.46 -12.04
N GLU A 147 5.90 -10.62 -11.25
CA GLU A 147 5.92 -10.73 -9.78
C GLU A 147 4.59 -10.26 -9.14
N VAL A 148 3.95 -9.24 -9.70
CA VAL A 148 2.69 -8.71 -9.17
C VAL A 148 1.52 -9.67 -9.44
N ASN A 149 1.51 -10.35 -10.59
CA ASN A 149 0.45 -11.33 -10.88
C ASN A 149 0.55 -12.57 -9.98
N GLU A 150 1.77 -13.07 -9.72
CA GLU A 150 2.00 -14.23 -8.86
C GLU A 150 1.65 -13.95 -7.38
N ALA A 151 1.97 -12.75 -6.88
CA ALA A 151 1.58 -12.34 -5.54
C ALA A 151 0.05 -12.24 -5.40
N ILE A 152 -0.65 -11.65 -6.38
CA ILE A 152 -2.12 -11.54 -6.35
C ILE A 152 -2.78 -12.93 -6.40
N GLU A 153 -2.32 -13.81 -7.30
CA GLU A 153 -2.87 -15.16 -7.43
C GLU A 153 -2.66 -16.00 -6.15
N THR A 154 -1.51 -15.82 -5.49
CA THR A 154 -1.20 -16.52 -4.23
C THR A 154 -2.13 -16.06 -3.11
N HIS A 155 -2.27 -14.75 -2.89
CA HIS A 155 -3.17 -14.21 -1.86
C HIS A 155 -4.63 -14.62 -2.10
N GLN A 156 -5.10 -14.58 -3.35
CA GLN A 156 -6.45 -15.05 -3.68
C GLN A 156 -6.65 -16.55 -3.42
N ALA A 157 -5.61 -17.37 -3.67
CA ALA A 157 -5.67 -18.80 -3.39
C ALA A 157 -5.68 -19.11 -1.90
N GLU A 158 -4.97 -18.32 -1.09
CA GLU A 158 -5.00 -18.39 0.37
C GLU A 158 -6.38 -17.97 0.92
N ASP A 159 -6.92 -16.86 0.44
CA ASP A 159 -8.24 -16.37 0.88
C ASP A 159 -9.38 -17.35 0.58
N ALA A 160 -9.28 -18.06 -0.55
CA ALA A 160 -10.25 -19.06 -0.99
C ALA A 160 -10.02 -20.46 -0.39
N ALA A 161 -8.93 -20.68 0.35
CA ALA A 161 -8.68 -21.97 1.00
C ALA A 161 -9.74 -22.27 2.08
N PRO A 162 -10.04 -23.55 2.37
CA PRO A 162 -11.02 -23.89 3.41
C PRO A 162 -10.65 -23.28 4.77
N GLY A 163 -11.55 -22.46 5.30
CA GLY A 163 -11.33 -21.68 6.51
C GLY A 163 -10.64 -20.34 6.29
N GLY A 164 -10.34 -19.94 5.06
CA GLY A 164 -9.90 -18.58 4.73
C GLY A 164 -11.06 -17.57 4.75
N PRO A 165 -10.78 -16.25 4.61
CA PRO A 165 -11.78 -15.19 4.61
C PRO A 165 -12.94 -15.39 3.61
N ASP A 166 -12.64 -15.87 2.40
CA ASP A 166 -13.62 -16.03 1.31
C ASP A 166 -14.25 -17.44 1.26
N ASN A 167 -13.75 -18.38 2.06
CA ASN A 167 -14.25 -19.76 2.10
C ASN A 167 -14.37 -20.28 3.54
N PRO A 168 -15.30 -19.73 4.35
CA PRO A 168 -15.55 -20.14 5.73
C PRO A 168 -15.76 -21.65 5.85
N LEU A 169 -15.06 -22.27 6.82
CA LEU A 169 -15.25 -23.69 7.11
C LEU A 169 -16.45 -23.87 8.05
N THR A 170 -17.39 -24.74 7.68
CA THR A 170 -18.46 -25.15 8.61
C THR A 170 -17.89 -26.11 9.65
N ILE A 171 -18.12 -25.81 10.93
CA ILE A 171 -17.66 -26.61 12.06
C ILE A 171 -18.83 -27.11 12.89
N VAL A 172 -18.59 -28.19 13.63
CA VAL A 172 -19.58 -28.82 14.51
C VAL A 172 -19.09 -28.68 15.94
N GLU A 173 -19.97 -28.18 16.81
CA GLU A 173 -19.68 -28.00 18.23
C GLU A 173 -19.14 -29.29 18.87
N GLY A 174 -18.04 -29.15 19.60
CA GLY A 174 -17.38 -30.25 20.31
C GLY A 174 -16.55 -31.18 19.42
N GLU A 175 -16.61 -31.07 18.09
CA GLU A 175 -15.78 -31.85 17.18
C GLU A 175 -14.42 -31.18 16.92
N SER A 176 -13.41 -31.98 16.63
CA SER A 176 -12.10 -31.48 16.16
C SER A 176 -12.18 -31.06 14.70
N PHE A 177 -11.38 -30.08 14.32
CA PHE A 177 -11.26 -29.62 12.94
C PHE A 177 -9.88 -29.00 12.69
N ASP A 178 -9.55 -28.77 11.43
CA ASP A 178 -8.28 -28.20 10.99
C ASP A 178 -8.54 -26.98 10.11
N VAL A 179 -7.82 -25.88 10.37
CA VAL A 179 -7.86 -24.68 9.54
C VAL A 179 -6.43 -24.19 9.34
N SER A 180 -5.99 -24.05 8.08
CA SER A 180 -4.71 -23.46 7.73
C SER A 180 -3.52 -24.01 8.54
N GLY A 181 -3.47 -25.32 8.82
CA GLY A 181 -2.38 -25.94 9.59
C GLY A 181 -2.48 -25.82 11.12
N PHE A 182 -3.52 -25.17 11.66
CA PHE A 182 -3.90 -25.24 13.07
C PHE A 182 -4.85 -26.42 13.31
N GLN A 183 -4.57 -27.25 14.32
CA GLN A 183 -5.42 -28.37 14.73
C GLN A 183 -6.26 -27.97 15.95
N TYR A 184 -7.57 -27.91 15.82
CA TYR A 184 -8.49 -27.60 16.90
C TYR A 184 -8.97 -28.88 17.58
N ALA A 185 -8.80 -28.94 18.91
CA ALA A 185 -9.13 -30.12 19.70
C ALA A 185 -10.66 -30.24 19.92
N PRO A 186 -11.18 -31.47 20.10
CA PRO A 186 -12.59 -31.66 20.43
C PRO A 186 -12.90 -31.24 21.88
N GLY A 187 -14.18 -31.14 22.21
CA GLY A 187 -14.67 -30.86 23.56
C GLY A 187 -14.82 -29.37 23.90
N TRP A 188 -14.76 -28.49 22.90
CA TRP A 188 -15.19 -27.10 23.01
C TRP A 188 -16.72 -27.00 22.98
N SER A 189 -17.27 -25.90 23.48
CA SER A 189 -18.71 -25.67 23.51
C SER A 189 -19.05 -24.22 23.22
N VAL A 190 -20.25 -24.01 22.72
CA VAL A 190 -20.85 -22.70 22.57
C VAL A 190 -21.74 -22.43 23.78
N THR A 191 -21.55 -21.27 24.40
CA THR A 191 -22.27 -20.86 25.60
C THR A 191 -22.73 -19.41 25.47
N GLN A 192 -23.32 -18.91 26.55
CA GLN A 192 -23.56 -17.47 26.72
C GLN A 192 -22.94 -17.03 28.03
N ASP A 193 -22.39 -15.82 28.07
CA ASP A 193 -21.87 -15.25 29.31
C ASP A 193 -22.99 -14.79 30.25
N SER A 194 -22.61 -14.25 31.41
CA SER A 194 -23.56 -13.71 32.39
C SER A 194 -24.43 -12.55 31.89
N LEU A 195 -24.05 -11.91 30.78
CA LEU A 195 -24.77 -10.82 30.13
C LEU A 195 -25.61 -11.34 28.93
N GLY A 196 -25.52 -12.63 28.61
CA GLY A 196 -26.21 -13.26 27.49
C GLY A 196 -25.54 -13.02 26.14
N TYR A 197 -24.25 -12.68 26.10
CA TYR A 197 -23.47 -12.60 24.86
C TYR A 197 -22.94 -13.97 24.46
N ALA A 198 -22.85 -14.24 23.16
CA ALA A 198 -22.33 -15.50 22.64
C ALA A 198 -20.89 -15.71 23.10
N GLN A 199 -20.57 -16.95 23.50
CA GLN A 199 -19.24 -17.33 23.93
C GLN A 199 -18.85 -18.70 23.39
N VAL A 200 -17.54 -18.91 23.26
CA VAL A 200 -16.95 -20.20 22.93
C VAL A 200 -15.95 -20.56 24.03
N GLU A 201 -16.15 -21.71 24.65
CA GLU A 201 -15.36 -22.17 25.79
C GLU A 201 -14.58 -23.44 25.45
N GLY A 202 -13.38 -23.56 26.03
CA GLY A 202 -12.56 -24.78 25.94
C GLY A 202 -11.95 -25.05 24.56
N LEU A 203 -12.05 -24.11 23.61
CA LEU A 203 -11.44 -24.24 22.29
C LEU A 203 -9.92 -24.22 22.40
N LYS A 204 -9.30 -25.37 22.15
CA LYS A 204 -7.85 -25.52 22.17
C LYS A 204 -7.33 -25.70 20.76
N VAL A 205 -6.17 -25.12 20.49
CA VAL A 205 -5.51 -25.18 19.19
C VAL A 205 -4.07 -25.62 19.35
N THR A 206 -3.61 -26.49 18.45
CA THR A 206 -2.22 -26.90 18.31
C THR A 206 -1.65 -26.29 17.04
N ASN A 207 -0.45 -25.70 17.13
CA ASN A 207 0.24 -25.18 15.96
C ASN A 207 0.93 -26.32 15.21
N GLY A 208 0.35 -26.74 14.08
CA GLY A 208 0.93 -27.73 13.17
C GLY A 208 1.73 -27.13 12.01
N ARG A 209 1.92 -25.81 11.98
CA ARG A 209 2.73 -25.11 10.98
C ARG A 209 4.23 -25.33 11.23
N SER A 210 5.08 -24.89 10.29
CA SER A 210 6.54 -25.05 10.37
C SER A 210 7.24 -24.08 11.32
N ASP A 211 6.53 -23.06 11.78
CA ASP A 211 7.05 -21.90 12.46
C ASP A 211 6.09 -21.43 13.56
N THR A 212 6.60 -20.60 14.47
CA THR A 212 5.82 -20.10 15.61
C THR A 212 4.77 -19.11 15.11
N ASP A 213 3.53 -19.30 15.52
CA ASP A 213 2.41 -18.51 15.01
C ASP A 213 1.23 -18.47 16.00
N GLY A 214 0.32 -17.50 15.85
CA GLY A 214 -0.90 -17.36 16.64
C GLY A 214 -2.15 -17.53 15.79
N ALA A 215 -3.21 -18.08 16.37
CA ALA A 215 -4.51 -18.18 15.70
C ALA A 215 -5.31 -16.89 15.94
N ILE A 216 -5.89 -16.31 14.88
CA ILE A 216 -6.86 -15.21 14.96
C ILE A 216 -8.04 -15.61 14.08
N VAL A 217 -9.08 -16.11 14.73
CA VAL A 217 -10.22 -16.72 14.05
C VAL A 217 -11.52 -16.06 14.45
N GLU A 218 -12.41 -15.95 13.48
CA GLU A 218 -13.76 -15.43 13.64
C GLU A 218 -14.75 -16.58 13.54
N ILE A 219 -15.53 -16.81 14.59
CA ILE A 219 -16.58 -17.84 14.64
C ILE A 219 -17.93 -17.16 14.47
N LYS A 220 -18.69 -17.59 13.46
CA LYS A 220 -20.02 -17.04 13.12
C LYS A 220 -21.12 -18.06 13.34
N PHE A 221 -22.20 -17.59 13.95
CA PHE A 221 -23.47 -18.31 14.03
C PHE A 221 -24.32 -17.89 12.84
N MET A 222 -24.64 -18.82 11.95
CA MET A 222 -25.31 -18.51 10.69
C MET A 222 -26.78 -18.94 10.72
N ASN A 223 -27.62 -18.26 9.94
CA ASN A 223 -28.93 -18.75 9.53
C ASN A 223 -29.09 -18.53 8.03
N GLY A 224 -28.85 -19.57 7.24
CA GLY A 224 -28.69 -19.42 5.79
C GLY A 224 -27.51 -18.50 5.46
N SER A 225 -27.81 -17.30 4.95
CA SER A 225 -26.82 -16.26 4.61
C SER A 225 -26.70 -15.13 5.63
N GLU A 226 -27.49 -15.16 6.71
CA GLU A 226 -27.47 -14.14 7.76
C GLU A 226 -26.50 -14.53 8.88
N VAL A 227 -25.71 -13.57 9.36
CA VAL A 227 -24.85 -13.72 10.55
C VAL A 227 -25.68 -13.33 11.77
N MET A 228 -25.96 -14.29 12.63
CA MET A 228 -26.79 -14.11 13.83
C MET A 228 -25.98 -13.60 15.03
N ALA A 229 -24.73 -14.01 15.13
CA ALA A 229 -23.77 -13.58 16.15
C ALA A 229 -22.34 -13.90 15.70
N LEU A 230 -21.38 -13.18 16.27
CA LEU A 230 -19.96 -13.30 16.00
C LEU A 230 -19.17 -13.42 17.32
N VAL A 231 -18.18 -14.32 17.31
CA VAL A 231 -17.22 -14.50 18.40
C VAL A 231 -15.81 -14.47 17.82
N ASP A 232 -15.00 -13.52 18.30
CA ASP A 232 -13.59 -13.41 17.94
C ASP A 232 -12.74 -14.22 18.91
N CYS A 233 -11.91 -15.11 18.39
CA CYS A 233 -11.02 -15.96 19.19
C CYS A 233 -9.56 -15.75 18.79
N THR A 234 -8.70 -15.54 19.78
CA THR A 234 -7.28 -15.26 19.55
C THR A 234 -6.35 -16.03 20.46
N THR A 235 -5.09 -16.19 20.04
CA THR A 235 -3.99 -16.65 20.88
C THR A 235 -2.80 -15.72 20.79
N GLU A 236 -1.89 -15.82 21.77
CA GLU A 236 -0.51 -15.38 21.55
C GLU A 236 0.23 -16.34 20.59
N GLN A 237 1.50 -16.07 20.34
CA GLN A 237 2.38 -16.95 19.56
C GLN A 237 2.51 -18.33 20.21
N ILE A 238 2.23 -19.37 19.42
CA ILE A 238 2.27 -20.78 19.79
C ILE A 238 3.48 -21.41 19.11
N PRO A 239 4.47 -21.92 19.85
CA PRO A 239 5.56 -22.68 19.24
C PRO A 239 5.05 -23.93 18.51
N VAL A 240 5.78 -24.38 17.50
CA VAL A 240 5.44 -25.56 16.70
C VAL A 240 5.18 -26.79 17.59
N GLY A 241 4.06 -27.46 17.35
CA GLY A 241 3.61 -28.65 18.06
C GLY A 241 3.04 -28.40 19.47
N GLN A 242 2.98 -27.15 19.94
CA GLN A 242 2.38 -26.82 21.23
C GLN A 242 0.89 -26.52 21.10
N THR A 243 0.17 -26.78 22.19
CA THR A 243 -1.27 -26.53 22.31
C THR A 243 -1.53 -25.42 23.31
N THR A 244 -2.41 -24.49 22.98
CA THR A 244 -2.95 -23.49 23.91
C THR A 244 -4.48 -23.42 23.83
N THR A 245 -5.10 -22.69 24.75
CA THR A 245 -6.55 -22.41 24.71
C THR A 245 -6.76 -21.01 24.13
N LEU A 246 -7.72 -20.87 23.22
CA LEU A 246 -8.06 -19.56 22.66
C LEU A 246 -8.76 -18.70 23.71
N ASN A 247 -8.51 -17.40 23.62
CA ASN A 247 -9.31 -16.40 24.30
C ASN A 247 -10.40 -15.91 23.33
N CYS A 248 -11.65 -16.24 23.64
CA CYS A 248 -12.80 -15.94 22.81
C CYS A 248 -13.65 -14.83 23.46
N PHE A 249 -14.13 -13.91 22.64
CA PHE A 249 -15.00 -12.82 23.06
C PHE A 249 -16.07 -12.55 22.00
N GLY A 250 -17.34 -12.59 22.41
CA GLY A 250 -18.47 -12.18 21.59
C GLY A 250 -19.08 -10.86 22.05
N GLY A 251 -19.39 -9.97 21.09
CA GLY A 251 -20.13 -8.74 21.34
C GLY A 251 -21.65 -8.86 21.13
N ASP A 252 -22.08 -9.93 20.47
CA ASP A 252 -23.47 -10.15 20.06
C ASP A 252 -24.24 -11.02 21.05
N LYS A 253 -25.56 -10.82 21.13
CA LYS A 253 -26.42 -11.67 21.95
C LYS A 253 -26.37 -13.11 21.45
N TYR A 254 -26.32 -14.04 22.39
CA TYR A 254 -26.38 -15.47 22.05
C TYR A 254 -27.70 -15.77 21.32
N PRO A 255 -27.65 -16.25 20.06
CA PRO A 255 -28.84 -16.40 19.25
C PRO A 255 -29.68 -17.58 19.74
N ALA A 256 -31.00 -17.41 19.74
CA ALA A 256 -31.93 -18.48 20.12
C ALA A 256 -31.91 -19.68 19.14
N SER A 257 -31.51 -19.44 17.89
CA SER A 257 -31.38 -20.46 16.84
C SER A 257 -30.39 -20.04 15.77
N TYR A 258 -29.66 -21.01 15.24
CA TYR A 258 -28.77 -20.92 14.08
C TYR A 258 -28.74 -22.29 13.38
N ASP A 259 -28.41 -22.36 12.10
CA ASP A 259 -28.40 -23.61 11.32
C ASP A 259 -27.00 -24.22 11.20
N ARG A 260 -25.95 -23.40 11.24
CA ARG A 260 -24.55 -23.83 11.23
C ARG A 260 -23.64 -22.83 11.94
N ILE A 261 -22.46 -23.33 12.33
CA ILE A 261 -21.35 -22.52 12.83
C ILE A 261 -20.28 -22.52 11.76
N THR A 262 -19.71 -21.36 11.45
CA THR A 262 -18.56 -21.26 10.55
C THR A 262 -17.37 -20.64 11.25
N ILE A 263 -16.18 -20.94 10.76
CA ILE A 263 -14.94 -20.34 11.21
C ILE A 263 -14.13 -19.84 10.01
N ASN A 264 -13.48 -18.70 10.21
CA ASN A 264 -12.52 -18.12 9.28
C ASN A 264 -11.24 -17.78 10.04
N ASP A 265 -10.09 -18.21 9.54
CA ASP A 265 -8.79 -17.64 9.86
C ASP A 265 -8.65 -16.33 9.09
N THR A 266 -8.20 -15.29 9.78
CA THR A 266 -8.18 -13.92 9.24
C THR A 266 -6.81 -13.51 8.71
N PHE A 267 -5.89 -14.46 8.57
CA PHE A 267 -4.50 -14.30 8.09
C PHE A 267 -4.10 -15.38 7.09
#